data_AF-A0AAV9R3X0-F1
#
_entry.id   AF-A0AAV9R3X0-F1
#
_cell.length_a   1.000
_cell.length_b   1.000
_cell.length_c   1.000
_cell.angle_alpha   90.00
_cell.angle_beta   90.00
_cell.angle_gamma   90.00
#
_symmetry.space_group_name_H-M   'P 1'
#
loop_
_entity.id
_entity.type
_entity.pdbx_description
1 polymer ?
#
loop_
_entity_poly.entity_id
_entity_poly.type
_entity_poly.pdbx_seq_one_letter_code
_entity_poly.pdbx_strand_id
1 'polypeptide(L)'
;MYRGSYRMRIYERENFGGMMHECMDDCDNFIDRYRMSDCMSCHVMDGHWLMYEQPHYRGRMMYLRPGEYRSFREMGYGGMRFMSMRRIVDSWY
;
A
#
# COMPACT_ATOMS: atom_id res chain seq x y z
N MET A 1 -5.79 -15.80 13.30
CA MET A 1 -4.62 -16.01 12.41
C MET A 1 -5.04 -15.96 10.96
N TYR A 2 -4.69 -14.88 10.26
CA TYR A 2 -4.78 -14.85 8.81
C TYR A 2 -3.72 -15.81 8.23
N ARG A 3 -4.17 -16.95 7.71
CA ARG A 3 -3.31 -17.98 7.09
C ARG A 3 -3.28 -17.87 5.55
N GLY A 4 -3.85 -16.80 5.01
CA GLY A 4 -3.89 -16.54 3.58
C GLY A 4 -2.58 -15.95 3.06
N SER A 5 -2.54 -15.72 1.75
CA SER A 5 -1.44 -15.02 1.10
C SER A 5 -1.55 -13.51 1.36
N TYR A 6 -0.46 -12.80 1.12
CA TYR A 6 -0.50 -11.35 1.09
C TYR A 6 -0.20 -10.91 -0.32
N ARG A 7 -1.15 -10.18 -0.92
CA ARG A 7 -0.98 -9.72 -2.29
C ARG A 7 -1.70 -8.39 -2.50
N MET A 8 -0.94 -7.38 -2.87
CA MET A 8 -1.43 -6.05 -3.22
C MET A 8 -0.79 -5.59 -4.53
N ARG A 9 -1.51 -4.83 -5.34
CA ARG A 9 -0.95 -4.07 -6.47
C ARG A 9 -1.06 -2.60 -6.18
N ILE A 10 0.03 -1.88 -6.36
CA ILE A 10 0.11 -0.44 -6.24
C ILE A 10 0.34 0.18 -7.61
N TYR A 11 -0.24 1.37 -7.82
CA TYR A 11 -0.26 2.05 -9.10
C TYR A 11 0.12 3.52 -8.95
N GLU A 12 0.90 4.02 -9.90
CA GLU A 12 1.36 5.41 -9.93
C GLU A 12 0.22 6.42 -10.13
N ARG A 13 -0.85 6.03 -10.81
CA ARG A 13 -1.98 6.91 -11.12
C ARG A 13 -3.27 6.38 -10.52
N GLU A 14 -4.26 7.26 -10.46
CA GLU A 14 -5.64 6.90 -10.11
C GLU A 14 -6.22 5.92 -11.13
N ASN A 15 -7.30 5.23 -10.75
CA ASN A 15 -8.02 4.26 -11.57
C ASN A 15 -7.13 3.12 -12.12
N PHE A 16 -6.16 2.66 -11.33
CA PHE A 16 -5.24 1.58 -11.67
C PHE A 16 -4.36 1.84 -12.91
N GLY A 17 -4.10 3.12 -13.20
CA GLY A 17 -3.26 3.54 -14.32
C GLY A 17 -1.79 3.72 -13.96
N GLY A 18 -0.95 3.93 -14.98
CA GLY A 18 0.49 4.16 -14.81
C GLY A 18 1.28 2.87 -14.57
N MET A 19 2.49 2.99 -14.03
CA MET A 19 3.29 1.82 -13.66
C MET A 19 2.61 1.07 -12.51
N MET A 20 2.68 -0.26 -12.55
CA MET A 20 2.12 -1.15 -11.55
C MET A 20 3.23 -1.99 -10.92
N HIS A 21 3.19 -2.10 -9.60
CA HIS A 21 4.03 -3.05 -8.86
C HIS A 21 3.15 -4.00 -8.06
N GLU A 22 3.50 -5.29 -8.13
CA GLU A 22 2.89 -6.31 -7.29
C GLU A 22 3.74 -6.51 -6.03
N CYS A 23 3.04 -6.57 -4.90
CA CYS A 23 3.60 -6.52 -3.57
C CYS A 23 3.11 -7.70 -2.76
N MET A 24 4.02 -8.55 -2.29
CA MET A 24 3.72 -9.72 -1.46
C MET A 24 4.36 -9.65 -0.06
N ASP A 25 5.32 -8.75 0.12
CA ASP A 25 6.06 -8.54 1.35
C ASP A 25 6.05 -7.07 1.78
N ASP A 26 6.51 -6.82 3.00
CA ASP A 26 6.66 -5.47 3.53
C ASP A 26 7.69 -4.69 2.70
N CYS A 27 7.50 -3.39 2.59
CA CYS A 27 8.40 -2.48 1.89
C CYS A 27 8.63 -1.23 2.74
N ASP A 28 9.89 -1.02 3.10
CA ASP A 28 10.36 0.08 3.92
C ASP A 28 10.55 1.39 3.15
N ASN A 29 10.81 1.33 1.83
CA ASN A 29 10.85 2.50 0.95
C ASN A 29 10.45 2.19 -0.50
N PHE A 30 9.36 2.80 -0.98
CA PHE A 30 8.87 2.65 -2.37
C PHE A 30 9.81 3.24 -3.41
N ILE A 31 10.49 4.35 -3.10
CA ILE A 31 11.40 5.01 -4.02
C ILE A 31 12.63 4.12 -4.28
N ASP A 32 13.15 3.48 -3.24
CA ASP A 32 14.33 2.63 -3.38
C ASP A 32 14.01 1.31 -4.06
N ARG A 33 12.88 0.69 -3.70
CA ARG A 33 12.51 -0.64 -4.20
C ARG A 33 11.83 -0.63 -5.56
N TYR A 34 10.90 0.31 -5.76
CA TYR A 34 10.03 0.34 -6.94
C TYR A 34 10.30 1.54 -7.85
N ARG A 35 11.19 2.47 -7.45
CA ARG A 35 11.39 3.76 -8.15
C ARG A 35 10.09 4.57 -8.28
N MET A 36 9.16 4.35 -7.35
CA MET A 36 7.82 4.93 -7.37
C MET A 36 7.74 6.05 -6.32
N SER A 37 7.57 7.30 -6.77
CA SER A 37 7.47 8.47 -5.88
C SER A 37 6.04 8.75 -5.40
N ASP A 38 5.05 8.37 -6.21
CA ASP A 38 3.64 8.65 -5.95
C ASP A 38 2.84 7.37 -6.19
N CYS A 39 2.15 6.90 -5.16
CA CYS A 39 1.15 5.84 -5.25
C CYS A 39 -0.22 6.51 -5.16
N MET A 40 -1.09 6.34 -6.15
CA MET A 40 -2.40 7.03 -6.19
C MET A 40 -3.59 6.08 -6.16
N SER A 41 -3.39 4.81 -6.51
CA SER A 41 -4.41 3.77 -6.39
C SER A 41 -3.78 2.43 -6.03
N CYS A 42 -4.58 1.52 -5.46
CA CYS A 42 -4.14 0.16 -5.19
C CYS A 42 -5.29 -0.85 -5.25
N HIS A 43 -4.94 -2.11 -5.49
CA HIS A 43 -5.85 -3.23 -5.41
C HIS A 43 -5.27 -4.25 -4.44
N VAL A 44 -5.92 -4.41 -3.30
CA VAL A 44 -5.59 -5.42 -2.30
C VAL A 44 -6.32 -6.69 -2.68
N MET A 45 -5.59 -7.68 -3.19
CA MET A 45 -6.17 -8.97 -3.57
C MET A 45 -6.30 -9.88 -2.36
N ASP A 46 -5.30 -9.88 -1.48
CA ASP A 46 -5.24 -10.77 -0.32
C ASP A 46 -4.48 -10.11 0.85
N GLY A 47 -4.93 -10.41 2.06
CA GLY A 47 -4.35 -9.88 3.30
C GLY A 47 -4.80 -8.47 3.65
N HIS A 48 -4.38 -8.04 4.83
CA HIS A 48 -4.59 -6.67 5.32
C HIS A 48 -3.26 -5.94 5.37
N TRP A 49 -3.28 -4.67 5.02
CA TRP A 49 -2.08 -3.87 4.81
C TRP A 49 -2.19 -2.52 5.50
N LEU A 50 -1.04 -1.96 5.85
CA LEU A 50 -0.88 -0.58 6.27
C LEU A 50 0.08 0.10 5.32
N MET A 51 -0.33 1.22 4.73
CA MET A 51 0.54 2.11 3.97
C MET A 51 0.85 3.36 4.78
N TYR A 52 2.05 3.89 4.64
CA TYR A 52 2.60 4.96 5.46
C TYR A 52 3.12 6.12 4.63
N GLU A 53 2.96 7.33 5.14
CA GLU A 53 3.46 8.56 4.53
C GLU A 53 4.99 8.64 4.48
N GLN A 54 5.68 8.01 5.44
CA GLN A 54 7.14 8.07 5.53
C GLN A 54 7.79 6.70 5.33
N PRO A 55 9.08 6.65 4.94
CA PRO A 55 9.85 5.42 4.93
C PRO A 55 9.88 4.78 6.33
N HIS A 56 10.17 3.48 6.37
CA HIS A 56 10.31 2.70 7.60
C HIS A 56 9.08 2.76 8.52
N TYR A 57 7.87 2.76 7.94
CA TYR A 57 6.59 2.61 8.64
C TYR A 57 6.27 3.76 9.60
N ARG A 58 6.58 5.00 9.19
CA ARG A 58 6.39 6.21 10.02
C ARG A 58 5.36 7.17 9.42
N GLY A 59 4.97 8.15 10.23
CA GLY A 59 4.02 9.19 9.83
C GLY A 59 2.57 8.71 9.82
N ARG A 60 1.73 9.39 9.04
CA ARG A 60 0.32 9.01 8.87
C ARG A 60 0.22 7.64 8.23
N MET A 61 -0.81 6.88 8.60
CA MET A 61 -1.06 5.55 8.06
C MET A 61 -2.46 5.43 7.46
N MET A 62 -2.58 4.57 6.45
CA MET A 62 -3.83 4.17 5.81
C MET A 62 -4.00 2.66 5.96
N TYR A 63 -5.14 2.26 6.49
CA TYR A 63 -5.52 0.86 6.60
C TYR A 63 -6.21 0.38 5.32
N LEU A 64 -5.77 -0.77 4.85
CA LEU A 64 -6.19 -1.37 3.60
C LEU A 64 -6.62 -2.81 3.84
N ARG A 65 -7.88 -3.10 3.51
CA ARG A 65 -8.46 -4.45 3.50
C ARG A 65 -8.58 -4.94 2.05
N PRO A 66 -8.83 -6.24 1.80
CA PRO A 66 -9.09 -6.72 0.45
C PRO A 66 -10.17 -5.89 -0.26
N GLY A 67 -9.86 -5.41 -1.47
CA GLY A 67 -10.69 -4.49 -2.22
C GLY A 67 -9.93 -3.58 -3.19
N GLU A 68 -10.73 -2.83 -3.95
CA GLU A 68 -10.29 -1.87 -4.97
C GLU A 68 -10.28 -0.44 -4.42
N TYR A 69 -9.14 0.24 -4.54
CA TYR A 69 -8.95 1.62 -4.09
C TYR A 69 -8.50 2.48 -5.26
N ARG A 70 -9.48 3.06 -5.99
CA ARG A 70 -9.25 3.74 -7.27
C ARG A 70 -8.63 5.14 -7.14
N SER A 71 -8.86 5.82 -6.02
CA SER A 71 -8.26 7.13 -5.75
C SER A 71 -8.05 7.30 -4.26
N PHE A 72 -6.79 7.46 -3.85
CA PHE A 72 -6.48 7.85 -2.47
C PHE A 72 -6.89 9.30 -2.17
N ARG A 73 -6.95 10.15 -3.20
CA ARG A 73 -7.39 11.53 -3.07
C ARG A 73 -8.85 11.62 -2.63
N GLU A 74 -9.74 10.87 -3.29
CA GLU A 74 -11.16 10.83 -2.95
C GLU A 74 -11.41 10.26 -1.55
N MET A 75 -10.51 9.42 -1.06
CA MET A 75 -10.54 8.86 0.30
C MET A 75 -10.02 9.82 1.38
N GLY A 76 -9.67 11.06 1.03
CA GLY A 76 -9.14 12.06 1.98
C GLY A 76 -7.64 11.98 2.22
N TYR A 77 -6.91 11.14 1.47
CA TYR A 77 -5.45 11.04 1.50
C TYR A 77 -4.80 11.85 0.36
N GLY A 78 -5.52 12.85 -0.18
CA GLY A 78 -5.03 13.74 -1.22
C GLY A 78 -3.76 14.47 -0.78
N GLY A 79 -2.72 14.41 -1.63
CA GLY A 79 -1.42 15.03 -1.36
C GLY A 79 -0.51 14.24 -0.40
N MET A 80 -0.99 13.13 0.17
CA MET A 80 -0.14 12.22 0.95
C MET A 80 0.66 11.34 0.00
N ARG A 81 1.98 11.34 0.16
CA ARG A 81 2.87 10.42 -0.57
C ARG A 81 3.11 9.19 0.26
N PHE A 82 2.60 8.06 -0.19
CA PHE A 82 2.90 6.79 0.47
C PHE A 82 4.33 6.37 0.13
N MET A 83 5.13 6.10 1.15
CA MET A 83 6.54 5.76 1.02
C MET A 83 6.89 4.38 1.58
N SER A 84 6.07 3.80 2.45
CA SER A 84 6.29 2.43 2.94
C SER A 84 4.99 1.70 3.20
N MET A 85 5.06 0.37 3.28
CA MET A 85 3.90 -0.48 3.57
C MET A 85 4.29 -1.74 4.33
N ARG A 86 3.40 -2.21 5.20
CA ARG A 86 3.58 -3.49 5.88
C ARG A 86 2.30 -4.29 5.91
N ARG A 87 2.45 -5.60 5.93
CA ARG A 87 1.38 -6.55 6.17
C ARG A 87 0.94 -6.49 7.63
N ILE A 88 -0.36 -6.59 7.86
CA ILE A 88 -0.90 -6.85 9.18
C ILE A 88 -0.89 -8.37 9.36
N VAL A 89 0.15 -8.84 10.04
CA VAL A 89 0.21 -10.21 10.56
C VAL A 89 -0.47 -10.23 11.92
N ASP A 90 -1.42 -11.16 12.09
CA ASP A 90 -2.06 -11.42 13.37
C ASP A 90 -1.04 -12.13 14.27
N SER A 91 -0.10 -11.36 14.81
CA SER A 91 0.97 -11.85 15.67
C SER A 91 0.64 -11.50 17.12
N TRP A 92 -0.23 -12.29 17.73
CA TRP A 92 -0.31 -12.41 19.18
C TRP A 92 -0.52 -13.89 19.54
N TYR A 93 0.56 -14.66 19.46
CA TYR A 93 1.21 -15.47 20.51
C TYR A 93 2.36 -16.25 19.86
#